data_AF-A0A8J3GTI8-F1
#
_entry.id   AF-A0A8J3GTI8-F1
#
_cell.length_a   1.000
_cell.length_b   1.000
_cell.length_c   1.000
_cell.angle_alpha   90.00
_cell.angle_beta   90.00
_cell.angle_gamma   90.00
#
_symmetry.space_group_name_H-M   'P 1'
#
loop_
_entity.id
_entity.type
_entity.pdbx_description
1 polymer ?
#
loop_
_entity_poly.entity_id
_entity_poly.type
_entity_poly.pdbx_seq_one_letter_code
_entity_poly.pdbx_strand_id
1 'polypeptide(L)' 'MTLIDLTPPAARSDRLATLPVAIIGAGPIGLAAAANLVERGLDFLIYEAGDSVADSIRS' A
#
# COMPACT_ATOMS: atom_id res chain seq x y z
N MET A 1 -29.33 21.95 -6.43
CA MET A 1 -29.76 20.68 -5.82
C MET A 1 -28.82 19.60 -6.32
N THR A 2 -27.75 19.32 -5.57
CA THR A 2 -26.78 18.28 -5.94
C THR A 2 -27.33 16.94 -5.49
N LEU A 3 -27.54 16.05 -6.47
CA LEU A 3 -27.89 14.66 -6.26
C LEU A 3 -26.71 13.99 -5.54
N ILE A 4 -26.93 13.42 -4.36
CA ILE A 4 -25.92 12.61 -3.67
C ILE A 4 -25.94 11.24 -4.33
N ASP A 5 -24.79 10.79 -4.84
CA ASP A 5 -24.62 9.42 -5.33
C ASP A 5 -24.72 8.45 -4.15
N LEU A 6 -25.82 7.69 -4.12
CA LEU A 6 -26.12 6.67 -3.10
C LEU A 6 -25.59 5.29 -3.49
N THR A 7 -24.76 5.19 -4.53
CA THR A 7 -24.13 3.91 -4.90
C THR A 7 -23.36 3.40 -3.69
N PRO A 8 -23.76 2.25 -3.10
CA PRO A 8 -23.00 1.68 -2.00
C PRO A 8 -21.59 1.40 -2.52
N PRO A 9 -20.53 1.79 -1.77
CA PRO A 9 -19.17 1.52 -2.18
C PRO A 9 -19.08 0.02 -2.48
N ALA A 10 -18.53 -0.32 -3.65
CA ALA A 10 -18.39 -1.72 -4.08
C ALA A 10 -17.88 -2.53 -2.89
N ALA A 11 -18.72 -3.44 -2.38
CA ALA A 11 -18.42 -4.18 -1.16
C ALA A 11 -17.04 -4.78 -1.35
N ARG A 12 -16.08 -4.32 -0.53
CA ARG A 12 -14.69 -4.76 -0.62
C ARG A 12 -14.76 -6.28 -0.48
N SER A 13 -14.48 -7.02 -1.55
CA SER A 13 -14.64 -8.47 -1.52
C SER A 13 -13.72 -8.99 -0.43
N ASP A 14 -14.24 -9.80 0.51
CA ASP A 14 -13.43 -10.40 1.58
C ASP A 14 -12.19 -11.10 1.03
N ARG A 15 -12.27 -11.59 -0.21
CA ARG A 15 -11.13 -12.12 -0.96
C ARG A 15 -9.96 -11.15 -1.09
N LEU A 16 -10.21 -9.86 -1.32
CA LEU A 16 -9.16 -8.85 -1.44
C LEU A 16 -8.54 -8.51 -0.07
N ALA A 17 -9.29 -8.70 1.01
CA ALA A 17 -8.82 -8.40 2.37
C ALA A 17 -7.74 -9.39 2.85
N THR A 18 -7.66 -10.56 2.22
CA THR A 18 -6.71 -11.62 2.59
C THR A 18 -5.54 -11.76 1.60
N LEU A 19 -5.50 -10.96 0.53
CA LEU A 19 -4.38 -10.98 -0.41
C LEU A 19 -3.15 -10.29 0.21
N PRO A 20 -1.94 -10.80 -0.08
CA PRO A 20 -0.70 -10.11 0.31
C PRO A 20 -0.58 -8.76 -0.41
N VAL A 21 0.08 -7.80 0.24
CA VAL A 21 0.24 -6.44 -0.30
C VAL A 21 1.54 -6.32 -1.09
N ALA A 22 1.48 -5.79 -2.31
CA ALA A 22 2.67 -5.37 -3.05
C ALA A 22 2.87 -3.86 -2.91
N ILE A 23 4.05 -3.44 -2.46
CA ILE A 23 4.47 -2.03 -2.40
C ILE A 23 5.47 -1.80 -3.54
N ILE A 24 5.19 -0.80 -4.38
CA ILE A 24 6.09 -0.43 -5.48
C ILE A 24 6.81 0.87 -5.10
N GLY A 25 8.12 0.78 -4.91
CA GLY A 25 9.01 1.81 -4.39
C GLY A 25 9.33 1.64 -2.91
N ALA A 26 10.61 1.53 -2.59
CA ALA A 26 11.22 1.56 -1.25
C ALA A 26 11.75 2.95 -0.88
N GLY A 27 11.13 4.01 -1.40
CA GLY A 27 11.31 5.37 -0.90
C GLY A 27 10.64 5.60 0.47
N PRO A 28 10.69 6.83 1.02
CA PRO A 28 10.19 7.12 2.37
C PRO A 28 8.72 6.72 2.58
N ILE A 29 7.88 6.96 1.58
CA ILE A 29 6.44 6.65 1.64
C ILE A 29 6.21 5.14 1.61
N GLY A 30 6.91 4.41 0.74
CA GLY A 30 6.79 2.95 0.65
C GLY A 30 7.26 2.25 1.92
N LEU A 31 8.36 2.73 2.51
CA LEU A 31 8.84 2.23 3.80
C LEU A 31 7.89 2.55 4.96
N ALA A 32 7.28 3.74 4.98
CA ALA A 32 6.26 4.08 5.97
C ALA A 32 5.01 3.18 5.83
N ALA A 33 4.60 2.87 4.60
CA ALA A 33 3.52 1.93 4.36
C ALA A 33 3.87 0.52 4.85
N ALA A 34 5.07 0.04 4.55
CA ALA A 34 5.58 -1.24 5.05
C ALA A 34 5.57 -1.30 6.59
N ALA A 35 6.07 -0.26 7.27
CA ALA A 35 6.05 -0.19 8.73
C ALA A 35 4.62 -0.31 9.31
N ASN A 36 3.65 0.37 8.70
CA ASN A 36 2.24 0.25 9.10
C ASN A 36 1.68 -1.16 8.87
N LEU A 37 2.13 -1.89 7.85
CA LEU A 37 1.70 -3.27 7.60
C LEU A 37 2.33 -4.26 8.59
N VAL A 38 3.62 -4.06 8.94
CA VAL A 38 4.29 -4.82 10.00
C VAL A 38 3.53 -4.69 11.33
N GLU A 39 3.18 -3.47 11.74
CA GLU A 39 2.43 -3.23 12.99
C GLU A 39 1.07 -3.93 13.01
N ARG A 40 0.49 -4.19 11.85
CA ARG A 40 -0.81 -4.86 11.69
C ARG A 40 -0.70 -6.37 11.45
N GLY A 41 0.52 -6.92 11.39
CA GLY A 41 0.75 -8.34 11.12
C GLY A 41 0.30 -8.77 9.72
N LEU A 42 0.36 -7.86 8.74
CA LEU A 42 -0.06 -8.13 7.37
C LEU A 42 1.15 -8.48 6.50
N ASP A 43 1.02 -9.51 5.66
CA ASP A 43 2.06 -9.92 4.73
C ASP A 43 2.19 -8.93 3.57
N PHE A 44 3.44 -8.59 3.23
CA PHE A 44 3.74 -7.72 2.09
C PHE A 44 5.10 -8.00 1.45
N LEU A 45 5.27 -7.47 0.25
CA LEU A 45 6.53 -7.46 -0.48
C LEU A 45 6.77 -6.07 -1.09
N ILE A 46 8.01 -5.59 -1.02
CA ILE A 46 8.43 -4.31 -1.61
C ILE A 46 9.26 -4.57 -2.86
N TYR A 47 8.95 -3.87 -3.94
CA TYR A 47 9.73 -3.84 -5.18
C TYR A 47 10.35 -2.45 -5.35
N GLU A 48 11.67 -2.38 -5.46
CA GLU A 48 12.42 -1.14 -5.71
C GLU A 48 13.17 -1.25 -7.03
N ALA A 49 13.26 -0.12 -7.75
CA ALA A 49 13.98 -0.02 -9.01
C ALA A 49 15.47 0.27 -8.79
N GLY A 50 15.82 1.03 -7.75
CA GLY A 50 17.19 1.32 -7.36
C GLY A 50 17.91 0.10 -6.77
N ASP A 51 19.23 0.20 -6.71
CA ASP A 51 20.10 -0.87 -6.22
C ASP A 51 20.03 -1.04 -4.69
N SER A 52 19.46 -0.05 -3.98
CA SER A 52 19.32 -0.05 -2.53
C SER A 52 18.00 0.56 -2.05
N VAL A 53 17.57 0.18 -0.85
CA VAL A 53 16.41 0.82 -0.20
C VAL A 53 16.67 2.31 0.00
N ALA A 54 15.62 3.13 -0.11
CA ALA A 54 15.68 4.58 0.03
C ALA A 54 16.61 5.29 -0.98
N ASP A 55 16.92 4.69 -2.13
CA ASP A 55 17.77 5.29 -3.16
C ASP A 55 17.27 6.68 -3.61
N SER A 56 15.95 6.91 -3.61
CA SER A 56 15.34 8.20 -3.96
C SER A 56 15.72 9.37 -3.04
N ILE A 57 16.31 9.11 -1.88
CA ILE A 57 16.76 10.14 -0.92
C ILE A 57 18.26 10.05 -0.62
N ARG A 58 19.02 9.31 -1.44
CA ARG A 58 20.48 9.21 -1.33
C ARG A 58 21.11 10.52 -1.84
N SER A 59 21.93 11.15 -0.98
CA SER A 59 22.70 12.36 -1.27
C SER A 59 24.02 12.07 -1.98
#